data_AF-A0A2E4E7A6-F1
#
_entry.id   AF-A0A2E4E7A6-F1
#
_cell.length_a   1.000
_cell.length_b   1.000
_cell.length_c   1.000
_cell.angle_alpha   90.00
_cell.angle_beta   90.00
_cell.angle_gamma   90.00
#
_symmetry.space_group_name_H-M   'P 1'
#
loop_
_entity.id
_entity.type
_entity.pdbx_description
1 polymer ?
#
loop_
_entity_poly.entity_id
_entity_poly.type
_entity_poly.pdbx_seq_one_letter_code
_entity_poly.pdbx_strand_id
1 'polypeptide(L)'
;MSEPSLYAGAALRRLRRREGLTQAVMAQRLSISPSYLNLIERNQRPVTARVVVELVDQFDYDPRALQEDGAIGGIDGLARRLGDERFADLGIDRAEAIEFLAAAPQAAAAFARLFDEGGRAVYQEQPFEEDVSRAIERWRNHFADLDEAAEGLADELRLTRADIGAALTDYLRDRHDLAIRYLPRAVMPETNRRLDLHARQVQLSEMLSPAARNLALARQIAELEQRDMIADIANGASFDLAGTKEAFTSYLRSYYARALIMPYGRFLRACEATAYDPRVLARRFATDVGEVARRFTTMQRVSQRGLPFFVGRVDPSVQLVERLLGASDASLLDRRPGCPRLAFHAPAELRAQAVMMESGALGPPHWLIAQIAAPPIADEPREDTLFLGLEARFAENFALARGVSLKPEDAVPIGPGCRTCRRVECPARSLRGPSAVPTD
;
A
#
# COMPACT_ATOMS: atom_id res chain seq x y z
N MET A 1 -27.21 -27.60 -17.83
CA MET A 1 -26.80 -26.46 -17.00
C MET A 1 -27.66 -25.28 -17.42
N SER A 2 -28.47 -24.73 -16.52
CA SER A 2 -29.31 -23.56 -16.84
C SER A 2 -28.44 -22.32 -17.03
N GLU A 3 -28.49 -21.71 -18.22
CA GLU A 3 -27.80 -20.43 -18.47
C GLU A 3 -28.31 -19.35 -17.50
N PRO A 4 -27.42 -18.50 -16.95
CA PRO A 4 -27.82 -17.40 -16.09
C PRO A 4 -28.73 -16.42 -16.84
N SER A 5 -29.84 -16.04 -16.21
CA SER A 5 -30.81 -15.10 -16.79
C SER A 5 -30.22 -13.69 -16.90
N LEU A 6 -30.19 -13.13 -18.12
CA LEU A 6 -29.59 -11.82 -18.41
C LEU A 6 -30.58 -10.67 -18.16
N TYR A 7 -30.29 -9.76 -17.24
CA TYR A 7 -31.10 -8.56 -16.98
C TYR A 7 -30.35 -7.29 -17.40
N ALA A 8 -30.80 -6.64 -18.47
CA ALA A 8 -30.09 -5.52 -19.11
C ALA A 8 -30.97 -4.27 -19.35
N GLY A 9 -31.96 -4.03 -18.50
CA GLY A 9 -32.97 -3.00 -18.70
C GLY A 9 -32.46 -1.56 -18.70
N ALA A 10 -31.38 -1.26 -17.97
CA ALA A 10 -30.74 0.05 -17.99
C ALA A 10 -29.99 0.29 -19.31
N ALA A 11 -29.26 -0.72 -19.81
CA ALA A 11 -28.57 -0.67 -21.09
C ALA A 11 -29.55 -0.45 -22.26
N LEU A 12 -30.69 -1.17 -22.26
CA LEU A 12 -31.75 -1.01 -23.24
C LEU A 12 -32.35 0.41 -23.24
N ARG A 13 -32.62 0.99 -22.07
CA ARG A 13 -33.11 2.37 -21.95
C ARG A 13 -32.10 3.41 -22.47
N ARG A 14 -30.80 3.20 -22.23
CA ARG A 14 -29.72 4.08 -22.73
C ARG A 14 -29.62 4.01 -24.24
N LEU A 15 -29.58 2.80 -24.80
CA LEU A 15 -29.58 2.56 -26.24
C LEU A 15 -30.79 3.25 -26.88
N ARG A 16 -32.00 3.02 -26.34
CA ARG A 16 -33.22 3.64 -26.86
C ARG A 16 -33.16 5.16 -26.92
N ARG A 17 -32.68 5.80 -25.84
CA ARG A 17 -32.57 7.27 -25.77
C ARG A 17 -31.49 7.81 -26.70
N ARG A 18 -30.35 7.12 -26.82
CA ARG A 18 -29.26 7.49 -27.72
C ARG A 18 -29.73 7.49 -29.19
N GLU A 19 -30.52 6.48 -29.57
CA GLU A 19 -31.10 6.36 -30.90
C GLU A 19 -32.36 7.25 -31.11
N GLY A 20 -32.77 8.03 -30.09
CA GLY A 20 -33.94 8.89 -30.17
C GLY A 20 -35.28 8.16 -30.35
N LEU A 21 -35.37 6.88 -29.98
CA LEU A 21 -36.54 6.04 -30.25
C LEU A 21 -37.58 6.04 -29.11
N THR A 22 -38.85 5.93 -29.48
CA THR A 22 -39.92 5.59 -28.52
C THR A 22 -39.91 4.09 -28.22
N GLN A 23 -40.49 3.67 -27.09
CA GLN A 23 -40.59 2.24 -26.74
C GLN A 23 -41.34 1.45 -27.83
N ALA A 24 -42.37 2.03 -28.43
CA ALA A 24 -43.13 1.37 -29.50
C ALA A 24 -42.25 1.11 -30.73
N VAL A 25 -41.47 2.11 -31.16
CA VAL A 25 -40.60 2.00 -32.34
C VAL A 25 -39.44 1.03 -32.09
N MET A 26 -38.80 1.08 -30.92
CA MET A 26 -37.75 0.13 -30.57
C MET A 26 -38.28 -1.30 -30.45
N ALA A 27 -39.46 -1.50 -29.87
CA ALA A 27 -40.08 -2.82 -29.77
C ALA A 27 -40.37 -3.41 -31.15
N GLN A 28 -40.83 -2.58 -32.09
CA GLN A 28 -41.05 -2.98 -33.48
C GLN A 28 -39.75 -3.38 -34.17
N ARG A 29 -38.66 -2.61 -34.00
CA ARG A 29 -37.34 -2.97 -34.56
C ARG A 29 -36.78 -4.27 -33.99
N LEU A 30 -37.02 -4.53 -32.71
CA LEU A 30 -36.60 -5.76 -32.03
C LEU A 30 -37.60 -6.93 -32.19
N SER A 31 -38.64 -6.78 -33.02
CA SER A 31 -39.66 -7.80 -33.26
C SER A 31 -40.28 -8.38 -31.96
N ILE A 32 -40.56 -7.51 -31.00
CA ILE A 32 -41.21 -7.82 -29.71
C ILE A 32 -42.39 -6.89 -29.44
N SER A 33 -43.26 -7.25 -28.48
CA SER A 33 -44.34 -6.36 -28.09
C SER A 33 -43.82 -5.17 -27.26
N PRO A 34 -44.44 -3.97 -27.35
CA PRO A 34 -44.08 -2.84 -26.50
C PRO A 34 -44.20 -3.13 -25.00
N SER A 35 -45.18 -3.95 -24.63
CA SER A 35 -45.35 -4.44 -23.25
C SER A 35 -44.16 -5.28 -22.81
N TYR A 36 -43.67 -6.18 -23.68
CA TYR A 36 -42.50 -6.99 -23.40
C TYR A 36 -41.22 -6.14 -23.29
N LEU A 37 -41.02 -5.15 -24.18
CA LEU A 37 -39.91 -4.19 -24.08
C LEU A 37 -39.95 -3.44 -22.74
N ASN A 38 -41.12 -2.99 -22.30
CA ASN A 38 -41.26 -2.29 -21.02
C ASN A 38 -40.89 -3.19 -19.82
N LEU A 39 -41.26 -4.48 -19.85
CA LEU A 39 -40.90 -5.44 -18.80
C LEU A 39 -39.39 -5.68 -18.72
N ILE A 40 -38.70 -5.83 -19.87
CA ILE A 40 -37.25 -6.02 -19.88
C ILE A 40 -36.48 -4.73 -19.57
N GLU A 41 -36.96 -3.55 -20.00
CA GLU A 41 -36.38 -2.24 -19.63
C GLU A 41 -36.44 -1.97 -18.12
N ARG A 42 -37.43 -2.54 -17.43
CA ARG A 42 -37.62 -2.48 -15.97
C ARG A 42 -37.02 -3.66 -15.22
N ASN A 43 -36.28 -4.55 -15.89
CA ASN A 43 -35.72 -5.78 -15.31
C ASN A 43 -36.77 -6.72 -14.67
N GLN A 44 -38.04 -6.63 -15.07
CA GLN A 44 -39.10 -7.53 -14.61
C GLN A 44 -39.09 -8.87 -15.37
N ARG A 45 -38.47 -8.91 -16.55
CA ARG A 45 -38.18 -10.13 -17.29
C ARG A 45 -36.73 -10.11 -17.79
N PRO A 46 -36.06 -11.27 -17.84
CA PRO A 46 -34.75 -11.36 -18.45
C PRO A 46 -34.83 -11.18 -19.97
N VAL A 47 -33.76 -10.64 -20.54
CA VAL A 47 -33.56 -10.51 -21.98
C VAL A 47 -33.28 -11.90 -22.54
N THR A 48 -34.06 -12.32 -23.53
CA THR A 48 -33.88 -13.62 -24.19
C THR A 48 -32.76 -13.56 -25.21
N ALA A 49 -32.12 -14.69 -25.49
CA ALA A 49 -31.07 -14.79 -26.50
C ALA A 49 -31.49 -14.21 -27.87
N ARG A 50 -32.75 -14.42 -28.28
CA ARG A 50 -33.32 -13.83 -29.50
C ARG A 50 -33.25 -12.30 -29.49
N VAL A 51 -33.58 -11.67 -28.36
CA VAL A 51 -33.52 -10.20 -28.24
C VAL A 51 -32.08 -9.70 -28.23
N VAL A 52 -31.13 -10.46 -27.67
CA VAL A 52 -29.70 -10.14 -27.73
C VAL A 52 -29.19 -10.11 -29.17
N VAL A 53 -29.54 -11.11 -29.99
CA VAL A 53 -29.17 -11.15 -31.41
C VAL A 53 -29.73 -9.94 -32.16
N GLU A 54 -31.01 -9.61 -31.96
CA GLU A 54 -31.63 -8.44 -32.60
C GLU A 54 -31.00 -7.10 -32.16
N LEU A 55 -30.47 -7.01 -30.94
CA LEU A 55 -29.75 -5.82 -30.47
C LEU A 55 -28.40 -5.64 -31.18
N VAL A 56 -27.70 -6.75 -31.47
CA VAL A 56 -26.47 -6.72 -32.26
C VAL A 56 -26.80 -6.31 -33.69
N ASP A 57 -27.76 -6.97 -34.31
CA ASP A 57 -28.06 -6.79 -35.74
C ASP A 57 -28.64 -5.41 -36.07
N GLN A 58 -29.53 -4.88 -35.23
CA GLN A 58 -30.25 -3.63 -35.51
C GLN A 58 -29.54 -2.38 -34.96
N PHE A 59 -28.63 -2.54 -33.99
CA PHE A 59 -28.06 -1.43 -33.25
C PHE A 59 -26.54 -1.50 -33.06
N ASP A 60 -25.87 -2.50 -33.65
CA ASP A 60 -24.41 -2.74 -33.51
C ASP A 60 -23.96 -2.73 -32.03
N TYR A 61 -24.80 -3.27 -31.15
CA TYR A 61 -24.61 -3.19 -29.71
C TYR A 61 -23.81 -4.40 -29.20
N ASP A 62 -22.62 -4.16 -28.63
CA ASP A 62 -21.78 -5.23 -28.07
C ASP A 62 -22.53 -5.99 -26.93
N PRO A 63 -22.75 -7.31 -27.05
CA PRO A 63 -23.37 -8.13 -26.00
C PRO A 63 -22.63 -8.08 -24.66
N ARG A 64 -21.32 -7.80 -24.67
CA ARG A 64 -20.52 -7.64 -23.45
C ARG A 64 -20.93 -6.39 -22.66
N ALA A 65 -21.40 -5.34 -23.35
CA ALA A 65 -21.95 -4.14 -22.72
C ALA A 65 -23.34 -4.36 -22.10
N LEU A 66 -24.04 -5.46 -22.41
CA LEU A 66 -25.26 -5.89 -21.69
C LEU A 66 -24.94 -6.49 -20.32
N GLN A 67 -23.72 -6.99 -20.11
CA GLN A 67 -23.30 -7.64 -18.87
C GLN A 67 -22.67 -6.71 -17.85
N GLU A 68 -22.57 -5.40 -18.12
CA GLU A 68 -21.84 -4.49 -17.25
C GLU A 68 -22.67 -3.28 -16.80
N ASP A 69 -23.04 -3.32 -15.51
CA ASP A 69 -22.71 -2.21 -14.61
C ASP A 69 -21.82 -2.80 -13.48
N GLY A 70 -20.61 -3.23 -13.84
CA GLY A 70 -19.59 -3.71 -12.90
C GLY A 70 -19.12 -2.64 -11.89
N ALA A 71 -19.44 -1.36 -12.14
CA ALA A 71 -19.08 -0.24 -11.28
C ALA A 71 -19.76 -0.25 -9.89
N ILE A 72 -20.91 -0.93 -9.74
CA ILE A 72 -21.63 -1.00 -8.46
C ILE A 72 -21.26 -2.26 -7.68
N GLY A 73 -20.76 -3.31 -8.35
CA GLY A 73 -20.65 -4.65 -7.76
C GLY A 73 -22.01 -5.35 -7.58
N GLY A 74 -23.00 -5.00 -8.40
CA GLY A 74 -24.37 -5.54 -8.34
C GLY A 74 -25.16 -5.12 -7.09
N ILE A 75 -26.26 -5.82 -6.83
CA ILE A 75 -27.13 -5.61 -5.66
C ILE A 75 -26.32 -5.75 -4.37
N ASP A 76 -25.40 -6.71 -4.30
CA ASP A 76 -24.58 -6.95 -3.11
C ASP A 76 -23.58 -5.83 -2.87
N GLY A 77 -23.06 -5.23 -3.94
CA GLY A 77 -22.21 -4.06 -3.84
C GLY A 77 -22.96 -2.81 -3.39
N LEU A 78 -24.20 -2.62 -3.82
CA LEU A 78 -25.04 -1.52 -3.39
C LEU A 78 -25.51 -1.68 -1.93
N ALA A 79 -26.00 -2.87 -1.57
CA ALA A 79 -26.46 -3.20 -0.21
C ALA A 79 -25.33 -3.04 0.81
N ARG A 80 -24.09 -3.40 0.45
CA ARG A 80 -22.92 -3.19 1.32
C ARG A 80 -22.62 -1.72 1.58
N ARG A 81 -22.77 -0.84 0.57
CA ARG A 81 -22.53 0.61 0.71
C ARG A 81 -23.64 1.28 1.51
N LEU A 82 -24.89 0.85 1.31
CA LEU A 82 -26.05 1.34 2.06
C LEU A 82 -26.07 0.84 3.51
N GLY A 83 -25.43 -0.30 3.79
CA GLY A 83 -25.22 -0.81 5.15
C GLY A 83 -24.03 -0.21 5.91
N ASP A 84 -23.43 0.88 5.41
CA ASP A 84 -22.39 1.64 6.12
C ASP A 84 -22.96 2.28 7.40
N GLU A 85 -22.17 2.33 8.48
CA GLU A 85 -22.59 2.92 9.76
C GLU A 85 -23.12 4.35 9.65
N ARG A 86 -22.69 5.12 8.64
CA ARG A 86 -23.18 6.48 8.37
C ARG A 86 -24.67 6.54 8.00
N PHE A 87 -25.27 5.41 7.64
CA PHE A 87 -26.67 5.28 7.26
C PHE A 87 -27.46 4.40 8.22
N ALA A 88 -26.89 4.02 9.37
CA ALA A 88 -27.51 3.11 10.32
C ALA A 88 -28.86 3.65 10.87
N ASP A 89 -29.02 4.98 10.91
CA ASP A 89 -30.23 5.67 11.31
C ASP A 89 -31.38 5.56 10.29
N LEU A 90 -31.07 5.26 9.03
CA LEU A 90 -32.04 5.16 7.95
C LEU A 90 -32.69 3.78 7.85
N GLY A 91 -32.11 2.76 8.49
CA GLY A 91 -32.68 1.40 8.52
C GLY A 91 -32.77 0.70 7.17
N ILE A 92 -31.93 1.10 6.20
CA ILE A 92 -32.04 0.65 4.81
C ILE A 92 -31.79 -0.84 4.69
N ASP A 93 -32.81 -1.59 4.29
CA ASP A 93 -32.71 -3.04 4.16
C ASP A 93 -32.33 -3.48 2.73
N ARG A 94 -32.09 -4.78 2.56
CA ARG A 94 -31.72 -5.33 1.26
C ARG A 94 -32.84 -5.22 0.22
N ALA A 95 -34.11 -5.23 0.66
CA ALA A 95 -35.25 -5.09 -0.24
C ALA A 95 -35.32 -3.66 -0.81
N GLU A 96 -35.08 -2.65 0.03
CA GLU A 96 -34.99 -1.25 -0.39
C GLU A 96 -33.79 -0.99 -1.30
N ALA A 97 -32.64 -1.65 -1.06
CA ALA A 97 -31.49 -1.59 -1.96
C ALA A 97 -31.80 -2.18 -3.36
N ILE A 98 -32.57 -3.28 -3.40
CA ILE A 98 -33.04 -3.89 -4.65
C ILE A 98 -34.01 -2.94 -5.36
N GLU A 99 -34.94 -2.34 -4.62
CA GLU A 99 -35.92 -1.41 -5.15
C GLU A 99 -35.25 -0.14 -5.71
N PHE A 100 -34.26 0.41 -5.00
CA PHE A 100 -33.48 1.56 -5.44
C PHE A 100 -32.73 1.27 -6.76
N LEU A 101 -32.06 0.12 -6.84
CA LEU A 101 -31.34 -0.29 -8.06
C LEU A 101 -32.30 -0.50 -9.23
N ALA A 102 -33.49 -1.06 -8.98
CA ALA A 102 -34.50 -1.31 -10.00
C ALA A 102 -35.16 -0.01 -10.50
N ALA A 103 -35.50 0.89 -9.57
CA ALA A 103 -36.19 2.14 -9.85
C ALA A 103 -35.26 3.17 -10.52
N ALA A 104 -34.04 3.34 -10.00
CA ALA A 104 -33.11 4.39 -10.40
C ALA A 104 -31.66 3.90 -10.52
N PRO A 105 -31.34 3.01 -11.49
CA PRO A 105 -30.02 2.39 -11.60
C PRO A 105 -28.88 3.40 -11.81
N GLN A 106 -29.14 4.52 -12.49
CA GLN A 106 -28.13 5.58 -12.67
C GLN A 106 -27.88 6.39 -11.41
N ALA A 107 -28.91 6.60 -10.57
CA ALA A 107 -28.74 7.22 -9.27
C ALA A 107 -27.98 6.29 -8.32
N ALA A 108 -28.26 4.98 -8.36
CA ALA A 108 -27.51 3.98 -7.61
C ALA A 108 -26.03 3.90 -8.06
N ALA A 109 -25.76 4.02 -9.36
CA ALA A 109 -24.39 4.10 -9.89
C ALA A 109 -23.67 5.38 -9.46
N ALA A 110 -24.34 6.54 -9.55
CA ALA A 110 -23.79 7.82 -9.13
C ALA A 110 -23.53 7.85 -7.61
N PHE A 111 -24.44 7.29 -6.82
CA PHE A 111 -24.27 7.10 -5.38
C PHE A 111 -23.07 6.20 -5.07
N ALA A 112 -22.94 5.05 -5.73
CA ALA A 112 -21.81 4.16 -5.52
C ALA A 112 -20.48 4.87 -5.83
N ARG A 113 -20.40 5.61 -6.95
CA ARG A 113 -19.24 6.42 -7.31
C ARG A 113 -18.95 7.50 -6.27
N LEU A 114 -19.95 8.29 -5.87
CA LEU A 114 -19.78 9.37 -4.89
C LEU A 114 -19.47 8.84 -3.48
N PHE A 115 -19.96 7.66 -3.11
CA PHE A 115 -19.63 7.01 -1.85
C PHE A 115 -18.17 6.53 -1.86
N ASP A 116 -17.73 5.91 -2.95
CA ASP A 116 -16.36 5.44 -3.14
C ASP A 116 -15.38 6.64 -3.27
N GLU A 117 -15.79 7.71 -3.95
CA GLU A 117 -15.06 8.98 -4.08
C GLU A 117 -15.08 9.80 -2.79
N GLY A 118 -16.17 9.78 -2.01
CA GLY A 118 -16.28 10.45 -0.72
C GLY A 118 -15.46 9.75 0.38
N GLY A 119 -15.24 8.44 0.24
CA GLY A 119 -14.21 7.71 0.99
C GLY A 119 -12.79 8.12 0.59
N ARG A 120 -12.59 8.53 -0.67
CA ARG A 120 -11.31 9.06 -1.21
C ARG A 120 -11.12 10.57 -0.96
N ALA A 121 -12.19 11.36 -0.81
CA ALA A 121 -12.14 12.81 -0.73
C ALA A 121 -11.62 13.36 0.62
N VAL A 122 -11.31 12.48 1.58
CA VAL A 122 -10.60 12.83 2.83
C VAL A 122 -9.07 12.70 2.67
N TYR A 123 -8.58 12.27 1.51
CA TYR A 123 -7.16 12.00 1.27
C TYR A 123 -6.59 12.92 0.22
N GLN A 124 -6.02 14.04 0.66
CA GLN A 124 -4.94 14.66 -0.08
C GLN A 124 -3.63 13.96 0.32
N GLU A 125 -3.47 12.70 -0.06
CA GLU A 125 -2.16 12.08 -0.29
C GLU A 125 -1.98 12.02 -1.82
N GLN A 126 -0.78 12.28 -2.32
CA GLN A 126 -0.59 12.44 -3.76
C GLN A 126 -0.79 11.07 -4.44
N PRO A 127 -1.60 10.97 -5.51
CA PRO A 127 -1.89 9.68 -6.14
C PRO A 127 -0.64 8.90 -6.57
N PHE A 128 0.49 9.60 -6.75
CA PHE A 128 1.80 9.02 -7.04
C PHE A 128 2.31 8.07 -5.95
N GLU A 129 2.31 8.50 -4.68
CA GLU A 129 2.86 7.74 -3.56
C GLU A 129 1.96 6.56 -3.18
N GLU A 130 0.64 6.75 -3.34
CA GLU A 130 -0.37 5.71 -3.12
C GLU A 130 -0.24 4.59 -4.16
N ASP A 131 -0.03 4.91 -5.43
CA ASP A 131 0.17 3.90 -6.48
C ASP A 131 1.41 3.03 -6.23
N VAL A 132 2.53 3.63 -5.81
CA VAL A 132 3.73 2.88 -5.42
C VAL A 132 3.45 1.99 -4.22
N SER A 133 2.82 2.53 -3.17
CA SER A 133 2.49 1.79 -1.95
C SER A 133 1.57 0.61 -2.25
N ARG A 134 0.53 0.82 -3.06
CA ARG A 134 -0.41 -0.22 -3.53
C ARG A 134 0.31 -1.31 -4.33
N ALA A 135 1.27 -0.94 -5.18
CA ALA A 135 2.08 -1.90 -5.90
C ALA A 135 2.94 -2.74 -4.95
N ILE A 136 3.56 -2.14 -3.93
CA ILE A 136 4.32 -2.87 -2.89
C ILE A 136 3.41 -3.82 -2.09
N GLU A 137 2.24 -3.33 -1.67
CA GLU A 137 1.27 -4.07 -0.86
C GLU A 137 0.61 -5.23 -1.60
N ARG A 138 0.41 -5.11 -2.92
CA ARG A 138 -0.05 -6.21 -3.78
C ARG A 138 0.79 -7.47 -3.61
N TRP A 139 2.10 -7.31 -3.41
CA TRP A 139 3.06 -8.40 -3.17
C TRP A 139 3.34 -8.64 -1.68
N ARG A 140 2.53 -8.04 -0.78
CA ARG A 140 2.72 -8.04 0.69
C ARG A 140 4.13 -7.67 1.11
N ASN A 141 4.75 -6.79 0.32
CA ASN A 141 6.14 -6.38 0.46
C ASN A 141 7.17 -7.52 0.55
N HIS A 142 6.96 -8.61 -0.18
CA HIS A 142 7.93 -9.70 -0.29
C HIS A 142 8.05 -10.21 -1.72
N PHE A 143 9.25 -10.09 -2.27
CA PHE A 143 9.59 -10.49 -3.64
C PHE A 143 10.55 -11.67 -3.57
N ALA A 144 10.00 -12.89 -3.63
CA ALA A 144 10.75 -14.13 -3.38
C ALA A 144 11.97 -14.29 -4.29
N ASP A 145 11.81 -14.06 -5.59
CA ASP A 145 12.88 -14.22 -6.58
C ASP A 145 14.03 -13.24 -6.34
N LEU A 146 13.72 -11.99 -5.98
CA LEU A 146 14.74 -11.00 -5.62
C LEU A 146 15.46 -11.37 -4.31
N ASP A 147 14.74 -11.91 -3.33
CA ASP A 147 15.32 -12.38 -2.07
C ASP A 147 16.27 -13.57 -2.30
N GLU A 148 15.87 -14.53 -3.13
CA GLU A 148 16.67 -15.70 -3.47
C GLU A 148 17.93 -15.31 -4.26
N ALA A 149 17.78 -14.46 -5.28
CA ALA A 149 18.91 -13.95 -6.05
C ALA A 149 19.90 -13.15 -5.18
N ALA A 150 19.39 -12.33 -4.25
CA ALA A 150 20.23 -11.57 -3.33
C ALA A 150 20.94 -12.47 -2.32
N GLU A 151 20.24 -13.48 -1.78
CA GLU A 151 20.82 -14.45 -0.84
C GLU A 151 21.89 -15.32 -1.52
N GLY A 152 21.65 -15.77 -2.75
CA GLY A 152 22.62 -16.51 -3.56
C GLY A 152 23.91 -15.72 -3.81
N LEU A 153 23.79 -14.44 -4.23
CA LEU A 153 24.97 -13.59 -4.40
C LEU A 153 25.68 -13.33 -3.06
N ALA A 154 24.93 -13.13 -1.97
CA ALA A 154 25.54 -12.97 -0.65
C ALA A 154 26.31 -14.21 -0.18
N ASP A 155 25.87 -15.40 -0.57
CA ASP A 155 26.55 -16.68 -0.29
C ASP A 155 27.79 -16.84 -1.17
N GLU A 156 27.70 -16.52 -2.47
CA GLU A 156 28.82 -16.53 -3.42
C GLU A 156 29.96 -15.60 -2.95
N LEU A 157 29.62 -14.37 -2.60
CA LEU A 157 30.57 -13.37 -2.07
C LEU A 157 31.04 -13.68 -0.65
N ARG A 158 30.46 -14.71 -0.01
CA ARG A 158 30.72 -15.09 1.38
C ARG A 158 30.64 -13.87 2.31
N LEU A 159 29.62 -13.03 2.12
CA LEU A 159 29.50 -11.78 2.89
C LEU A 159 29.47 -12.08 4.39
N THR A 160 30.49 -11.63 5.12
CA THR A 160 30.56 -11.75 6.57
C THR A 160 30.64 -10.38 7.23
N ARG A 161 30.41 -10.34 8.55
CA ARG A 161 30.06 -9.14 9.35
C ARG A 161 31.00 -7.92 9.19
N ALA A 162 32.26 -8.11 8.79
CA ALA A 162 33.28 -7.04 8.81
C ALA A 162 33.53 -6.37 7.45
N ASP A 163 33.32 -7.09 6.34
CA ASP A 163 33.93 -6.69 5.05
C ASP A 163 32.91 -6.51 3.91
N ILE A 164 31.63 -6.26 4.23
CA ILE A 164 30.57 -6.09 3.21
C ILE A 164 30.98 -5.05 2.16
N GLY A 165 31.43 -3.87 2.58
CA GLY A 165 31.82 -2.79 1.66
C GLY A 165 33.00 -3.16 0.75
N ALA A 166 34.00 -3.88 1.30
CA ALA A 166 35.14 -4.35 0.53
C ALA A 166 34.72 -5.43 -0.48
N ALA A 167 33.95 -6.42 -0.03
CA ALA A 167 33.46 -7.49 -0.89
C ALA A 167 32.60 -6.97 -2.06
N LEU A 168 31.70 -6.01 -1.81
CA LEU A 168 30.91 -5.39 -2.87
C LEU A 168 31.77 -4.53 -3.82
N THR A 169 32.81 -3.87 -3.29
CA THR A 169 33.77 -3.09 -4.10
C THR A 169 34.57 -4.00 -5.03
N ASP A 170 35.12 -5.09 -4.49
CA ASP A 170 35.89 -6.05 -5.26
C ASP A 170 35.00 -6.78 -6.27
N TYR A 171 33.76 -7.13 -5.91
CA TYR A 171 32.81 -7.70 -6.86
C TYR A 171 32.50 -6.77 -8.05
N LEU A 172 32.24 -5.48 -7.79
CA LEU A 172 32.02 -4.50 -8.87
C LEU A 172 33.27 -4.32 -9.75
N ARG A 173 34.46 -4.40 -9.16
CA ARG A 173 35.72 -4.37 -9.92
C ARG A 173 35.91 -5.64 -10.75
N ASP A 174 35.77 -6.81 -10.16
CA ASP A 174 36.15 -8.06 -10.82
C ASP A 174 35.10 -8.52 -11.84
N ARG A 175 33.81 -8.35 -11.52
CA ARG A 175 32.70 -8.80 -12.37
C ARG A 175 32.31 -7.80 -13.45
N HIS A 176 32.35 -6.50 -13.12
CA HIS A 176 31.86 -5.42 -13.98
C HIS A 176 32.96 -4.47 -14.46
N ASP A 177 34.18 -4.61 -13.94
CA ASP A 177 35.32 -3.73 -14.22
C ASP A 177 34.95 -2.26 -13.99
N LEU A 178 34.35 -2.02 -12.81
CA LEU A 178 33.98 -0.72 -12.28
C LEU A 178 34.76 -0.42 -11.00
N ALA A 179 35.57 0.64 -11.02
CA ALA A 179 36.27 1.12 -9.82
C ALA A 179 35.35 1.99 -8.95
N ILE A 180 35.53 1.97 -7.63
CA ILE A 180 34.79 2.84 -6.70
C ILE A 180 35.61 4.10 -6.42
N ARG A 181 34.99 5.28 -6.55
CA ARG A 181 35.63 6.56 -6.29
C ARG A 181 34.79 7.41 -5.35
N TYR A 182 35.38 7.86 -4.25
CA TYR A 182 34.76 8.86 -3.38
C TYR A 182 35.08 10.26 -3.90
N LEU A 183 34.06 11.07 -4.08
CA LEU A 183 34.18 12.45 -4.56
C LEU A 183 33.69 13.44 -3.49
N PRO A 184 34.29 14.64 -3.44
CA PRO A 184 33.85 15.66 -2.50
C PRO A 184 32.41 16.11 -2.73
N ARG A 185 31.72 16.55 -1.66
CA ARG A 185 30.33 17.06 -1.77
C ARG A 185 30.18 18.17 -2.82
N ALA A 186 31.19 19.03 -2.95
CA ALA A 186 31.19 20.12 -3.93
C ALA A 186 31.14 19.63 -5.40
N VAL A 187 31.62 18.41 -5.68
CA VAL A 187 31.62 17.80 -7.01
C VAL A 187 30.34 16.98 -7.26
N MET A 188 29.66 16.56 -6.19
CA MET A 188 28.42 15.79 -6.22
C MET A 188 27.29 16.47 -5.41
N PRO A 189 26.86 17.70 -5.78
CA PRO A 189 25.91 18.46 -4.98
C PRO A 189 24.47 17.91 -5.01
N GLU A 190 24.08 17.23 -6.09
CA GLU A 190 22.69 16.80 -6.34
C GLU A 190 22.45 15.30 -6.16
N THR A 191 23.51 14.50 -6.06
CA THR A 191 23.41 13.04 -5.95
C THR A 191 24.48 12.47 -5.06
N ASN A 192 24.15 11.40 -4.35
CA ASN A 192 25.11 10.68 -3.52
C ASN A 192 25.78 9.49 -4.23
N ARG A 193 25.29 9.13 -5.42
CA ARG A 193 25.85 8.05 -6.25
C ARG A 193 25.68 8.38 -7.73
N ARG A 194 26.73 8.20 -8.52
CA ARG A 194 26.71 8.34 -9.97
C ARG A 194 27.52 7.23 -10.63
N LEU A 195 26.96 6.61 -11.67
CA LEU A 195 27.72 5.69 -12.52
C LEU A 195 28.33 6.49 -13.68
N ASP A 196 29.64 6.44 -13.82
CA ASP A 196 30.39 7.01 -14.93
C ASP A 196 30.94 5.87 -15.79
N LEU A 197 30.27 5.61 -16.92
CA LEU A 197 30.65 4.54 -17.83
C LEU A 197 31.91 4.86 -18.64
N HIS A 198 32.24 6.14 -18.85
CA HIS A 198 33.43 6.53 -19.60
C HIS A 198 34.69 6.30 -18.76
N ALA A 199 34.65 6.72 -17.49
CA ALA A 199 35.73 6.47 -16.54
C ALA A 199 35.68 5.06 -15.90
N ARG A 200 34.64 4.27 -16.20
CA ARG A 200 34.34 2.95 -15.60
C ARG A 200 34.38 3.01 -14.07
N GLN A 201 33.65 3.97 -13.51
CA GLN A 201 33.65 4.28 -12.08
C GLN A 201 32.24 4.38 -11.51
N VAL A 202 32.04 3.81 -10.32
CA VAL A 202 30.92 4.17 -9.44
C VAL A 202 31.42 5.25 -8.50
N GLN A 203 30.91 6.46 -8.68
CA GLN A 203 31.25 7.63 -7.90
C GLN A 203 30.28 7.76 -6.74
N LEU A 204 30.81 7.91 -5.52
CA LEU A 204 30.05 8.05 -4.29
C LEU A 204 30.40 9.36 -3.59
N SER A 205 29.41 10.02 -2.98
CA SER A 205 29.67 11.18 -2.14
C SER A 205 30.48 10.76 -0.90
N GLU A 206 31.53 11.54 -0.58
CA GLU A 206 32.35 11.32 0.62
C GLU A 206 31.54 11.40 1.92
N MET A 207 30.44 12.15 1.90
CA MET A 207 29.57 12.37 3.06
C MET A 207 28.67 11.16 3.37
N LEU A 208 28.63 10.15 2.50
CA LEU A 208 27.89 8.93 2.81
C LEU A 208 28.56 8.20 3.98
N SER A 209 27.77 7.83 4.98
CA SER A 209 28.21 6.93 6.04
C SER A 209 28.62 5.55 5.47
N PRO A 210 29.45 4.76 6.17
CA PRO A 210 29.83 3.42 5.70
C PRO A 210 28.63 2.51 5.39
N ALA A 211 27.57 2.58 6.22
CA ALA A 211 26.32 1.86 5.98
C ALA A 211 25.64 2.30 4.67
N ALA A 212 25.53 3.62 4.45
CA ALA A 212 24.91 4.14 3.24
C ALA A 212 25.73 3.84 1.97
N ARG A 213 27.07 3.79 2.08
CA ARG A 213 27.95 3.33 0.99
C ARG A 213 27.68 1.87 0.64
N ASN A 214 27.57 0.98 1.62
CA ASN A 214 27.24 -0.43 1.38
C ASN A 214 25.92 -0.56 0.60
N LEU A 215 24.87 0.14 1.03
CA LEU A 215 23.59 0.16 0.31
C LEU A 215 23.70 0.77 -1.09
N ALA A 216 24.53 1.78 -1.29
CA ALA A 216 24.74 2.41 -2.60
C ALA A 216 25.43 1.45 -3.58
N LEU A 217 26.44 0.71 -3.12
CA LEU A 217 27.12 -0.34 -3.90
C LEU A 217 26.18 -1.50 -4.22
N ALA A 218 25.42 -1.99 -3.24
CA ALA A 218 24.45 -3.06 -3.44
C ALA A 218 23.33 -2.66 -4.42
N ARG A 219 22.86 -1.40 -4.36
CA ARG A 219 21.93 -0.83 -5.36
C ARG A 219 22.54 -0.77 -6.75
N GLN A 220 23.83 -0.49 -6.86
CA GLN A 220 24.52 -0.49 -8.15
C GLN A 220 24.57 -1.87 -8.78
N ILE A 221 24.80 -2.91 -7.97
CA ILE A 221 24.76 -4.30 -8.42
C ILE A 221 23.35 -4.65 -8.91
N ALA A 222 22.31 -4.31 -8.14
CA ALA A 222 20.92 -4.50 -8.54
C ALA A 222 20.61 -3.87 -9.91
N GLU A 223 21.11 -2.66 -10.13
CA GLU A 223 20.94 -1.93 -11.40
C GLU A 223 21.70 -2.53 -12.58
N LEU A 224 22.76 -3.28 -12.35
CA LEU A 224 23.55 -3.89 -13.42
C LEU A 224 23.03 -5.29 -13.75
N GLU A 225 22.67 -6.08 -12.74
CA GLU A 225 22.43 -7.52 -12.89
C GLU A 225 20.94 -7.90 -12.84
N GLN A 226 20.13 -7.18 -12.06
CA GLN A 226 18.74 -7.58 -11.81
C GLN A 226 17.76 -6.79 -12.69
N ARG A 227 18.23 -6.24 -13.82
CA ARG A 227 17.42 -5.36 -14.69
C ARG A 227 16.15 -6.04 -15.17
N ASP A 228 16.29 -7.23 -15.73
CA ASP A 228 15.17 -7.95 -16.36
C ASP A 228 14.18 -8.42 -15.29
N MET A 229 14.66 -9.04 -14.21
CA MET A 229 13.81 -9.47 -13.09
C MET A 229 13.04 -8.30 -12.46
N ILE A 230 13.70 -7.16 -12.21
CA ILE A 230 13.05 -5.96 -11.68
C ILE A 230 12.04 -5.39 -12.68
N ALA A 231 12.39 -5.38 -13.98
CA ALA A 231 11.48 -4.92 -15.02
C ALA A 231 10.22 -5.80 -15.10
N ASP A 232 10.37 -7.12 -15.01
CA ASP A 232 9.26 -8.08 -15.04
C ASP A 232 8.31 -7.87 -13.85
N ILE A 233 8.85 -7.73 -12.64
CA ILE A 233 8.05 -7.41 -11.44
C ILE A 233 7.34 -6.06 -11.60
N ALA A 234 8.05 -5.03 -12.09
CA ALA A 234 7.47 -3.70 -12.32
C ALA A 234 6.40 -3.70 -13.42
N ASN A 235 6.55 -4.52 -14.46
CA ASN A 235 5.57 -4.69 -15.54
C ASN A 235 4.30 -5.42 -15.07
N GLY A 236 4.40 -6.23 -14.02
CA GLY A 236 3.24 -6.92 -13.41
C GLY A 236 2.31 -5.99 -12.61
N ALA A 237 2.69 -4.73 -12.40
CA ALA A 237 1.87 -3.70 -11.77
C ALA A 237 1.36 -2.69 -12.82
N SER A 238 0.14 -2.16 -12.59
CA SER A 238 -0.45 -1.11 -13.41
C SER A 238 -0.32 0.23 -12.70
N PHE A 239 0.17 1.24 -13.41
CA PHE A 239 0.41 2.59 -12.89
C PHE A 239 -0.34 3.60 -13.76
N ASP A 240 -1.07 4.50 -13.13
CA ASP A 240 -1.89 5.50 -13.84
C ASP A 240 -1.09 6.79 -14.10
N LEU A 241 -0.09 7.07 -13.28
CA LEU A 241 0.76 8.25 -13.36
C LEU A 241 2.15 7.95 -13.93
N ALA A 242 2.66 8.91 -14.70
CA ALA A 242 4.04 8.89 -15.19
C ALA A 242 5.04 9.01 -14.02
N GLY A 243 6.16 8.27 -14.09
CA GLY A 243 7.19 8.28 -13.04
C GLY A 243 6.95 7.27 -11.91
N THR A 244 5.72 6.80 -11.71
CA THR A 244 5.36 5.88 -10.62
C THR A 244 6.04 4.53 -10.80
N LYS A 245 6.12 4.05 -12.04
CA LYS A 245 6.83 2.81 -12.39
C LYS A 245 8.31 2.93 -12.07
N GLU A 246 8.94 4.06 -12.38
CA GLU A 246 10.34 4.34 -12.07
C GLU A 246 10.57 4.39 -10.54
N ALA A 247 9.65 4.98 -9.78
CA ALA A 247 9.70 4.99 -8.32
C ALA A 247 9.57 3.57 -7.74
N PHE A 248 8.65 2.75 -8.24
CA PHE A 248 8.53 1.35 -7.84
C PHE A 248 9.77 0.53 -8.23
N THR A 249 10.34 0.78 -9.42
CA THR A 249 11.61 0.16 -9.84
C THR A 249 12.76 0.55 -8.91
N SER A 250 12.84 1.82 -8.51
CA SER A 250 13.81 2.32 -7.52
C SER A 250 13.63 1.65 -6.15
N TYR A 251 12.37 1.43 -5.76
CA TYR A 251 12.03 0.66 -4.56
C TYR A 251 12.56 -0.78 -4.64
N LEU A 252 12.31 -1.49 -5.75
CA LEU A 252 12.77 -2.87 -5.97
C LEU A 252 14.31 -3.00 -5.96
N ARG A 253 15.02 -2.02 -6.53
CA ARG A 253 16.50 -1.95 -6.45
C ARG A 253 16.97 -1.82 -5.00
N SER A 254 16.29 -0.97 -4.23
CA SER A 254 16.58 -0.78 -2.81
C SER A 254 16.20 -2.02 -1.98
N TYR A 255 15.13 -2.72 -2.36
CA TYR A 255 14.73 -4.00 -1.78
C TYR A 255 15.83 -5.05 -1.96
N TYR A 256 16.29 -5.25 -3.20
CA TYR A 256 17.38 -6.19 -3.50
C TYR A 256 18.66 -5.83 -2.73
N ALA A 257 19.03 -4.55 -2.70
CA ALA A 257 20.20 -4.10 -1.97
C ALA A 257 20.13 -4.43 -0.47
N ARG A 258 18.96 -4.23 0.16
CA ARG A 258 18.73 -4.65 1.56
C ARG A 258 18.81 -6.17 1.70
N ALA A 259 18.23 -6.93 0.79
CA ALA A 259 18.26 -8.40 0.83
C ALA A 259 19.68 -8.96 0.66
N LEU A 260 20.53 -8.30 -0.13
CA LEU A 260 21.93 -8.68 -0.33
C LEU A 260 22.76 -8.43 0.94
N ILE A 261 22.57 -7.28 1.59
CA ILE A 261 23.26 -6.92 2.84
C ILE A 261 22.73 -7.71 4.03
N MET A 262 21.42 -8.00 4.04
CA MET A 262 20.72 -8.77 5.07
C MET A 262 20.06 -10.02 4.46
N PRO A 263 20.86 -11.06 4.12
CA PRO A 263 20.36 -12.29 3.49
C PRO A 263 19.30 -12.95 4.35
N TYR A 264 18.19 -13.37 3.75
CA TYR A 264 16.94 -13.68 4.45
C TYR A 264 17.13 -14.65 5.63
N GLY A 265 17.73 -15.83 5.41
CA GLY A 265 17.87 -16.85 6.44
C GLY A 265 18.87 -16.46 7.52
N ARG A 266 19.94 -15.72 7.16
CA ARG A 266 20.92 -15.21 8.14
C ARG A 266 20.32 -14.07 8.98
N PHE A 267 19.54 -13.19 8.35
CA PHE A 267 18.87 -12.08 9.00
C PHE A 267 17.76 -12.55 9.94
N LEU A 268 16.91 -13.49 9.52
CA LEU A 268 15.84 -14.03 10.37
C LEU A 268 16.40 -14.66 11.66
N ARG A 269 17.40 -15.54 11.55
CA ARG A 269 18.07 -16.15 12.72
C ARG A 269 18.69 -15.10 13.63
N ALA A 270 19.27 -14.06 13.04
CA ALA A 270 19.82 -12.95 13.82
C ALA A 270 18.72 -12.18 14.56
N CYS A 271 17.56 -11.95 13.93
CA CYS A 271 16.42 -11.31 14.55
C CYS A 271 15.91 -12.11 15.76
N GLU A 272 15.68 -13.41 15.58
CA GLU A 272 15.23 -14.31 16.66
C GLU A 272 16.22 -14.32 17.82
N ALA A 273 17.51 -14.44 17.52
CA ALA A 273 18.57 -14.48 18.54
C ALA A 273 18.75 -13.17 19.32
N THR A 274 18.29 -12.03 18.78
CA THR A 274 18.43 -10.71 19.43
C THR A 274 17.09 -10.11 19.83
N ALA A 275 16.01 -10.89 19.84
CA ALA A 275 14.66 -10.39 20.11
C ALA A 275 14.31 -9.19 19.21
N TYR A 276 14.71 -9.24 17.93
CA TYR A 276 14.49 -8.17 16.96
C TYR A 276 15.07 -6.79 17.37
N ASP A 277 16.13 -6.73 18.19
CA ASP A 277 16.79 -5.45 18.52
C ASP A 277 17.40 -4.77 17.28
N PRO A 278 16.83 -3.65 16.81
CA PRO A 278 17.26 -3.07 15.54
C PRO A 278 18.64 -2.42 15.63
N ARG A 279 19.10 -2.00 16.81
CA ARG A 279 20.43 -1.39 17.00
C ARG A 279 21.51 -2.46 16.89
N VAL A 280 21.28 -3.64 17.48
CA VAL A 280 22.21 -4.77 17.38
C VAL A 280 22.28 -5.28 15.94
N LEU A 281 21.13 -5.40 15.27
CA LEU A 281 21.06 -5.87 13.89
C LEU A 281 21.74 -4.89 12.92
N ALA A 282 21.53 -3.59 13.08
CA ALA A 282 22.17 -2.57 12.24
C ALA A 282 23.71 -2.71 12.29
N ARG A 283 24.27 -2.87 13.48
CA ARG A 283 25.72 -3.12 13.66
C ARG A 283 26.16 -4.45 13.07
N ARG A 284 25.37 -5.52 13.23
CA ARG A 284 25.71 -6.88 12.77
C ARG A 284 25.78 -6.99 11.25
N PHE A 285 24.95 -6.23 10.53
CA PHE A 285 24.87 -6.23 9.07
C PHE A 285 25.48 -4.98 8.43
N ALA A 286 26.30 -4.22 9.16
CA ALA A 286 26.97 -3.00 8.70
C ALA A 286 26.03 -2.03 7.94
N THR A 287 24.84 -1.80 8.53
CA THR A 287 23.76 -0.98 8.00
C THR A 287 23.22 -0.04 9.08
N ASP A 288 22.16 0.70 8.79
CA ASP A 288 21.46 1.57 9.76
C ASP A 288 20.13 0.98 10.23
N VAL A 289 19.60 1.57 11.31
CA VAL A 289 18.36 1.13 11.96
C VAL A 289 17.14 1.31 11.04
N GLY A 290 17.16 2.30 10.15
CA GLY A 290 16.08 2.52 9.19
C GLY A 290 16.00 1.40 8.16
N GLU A 291 17.13 0.99 7.61
CA GLU A 291 17.18 -0.14 6.66
C GLU A 291 16.84 -1.47 7.33
N VAL A 292 17.23 -1.67 8.59
CA VAL A 292 16.77 -2.83 9.39
C VAL A 292 15.26 -2.82 9.56
N ALA A 293 14.68 -1.67 9.92
CA ALA A 293 13.23 -1.53 10.07
C ALA A 293 12.50 -1.83 8.76
N ARG A 294 12.98 -1.32 7.62
CA ARG A 294 12.44 -1.66 6.29
C ARG A 294 12.55 -3.16 6.01
N ARG A 295 13.68 -3.80 6.35
CA ARG A 295 13.88 -5.24 6.15
C ARG A 295 12.95 -6.09 7.02
N PHE A 296 12.58 -5.65 8.22
CA PHE A 296 11.57 -6.35 9.03
C PHE A 296 10.23 -6.50 8.30
N THR A 297 9.84 -5.51 7.51
CA THR A 297 8.56 -5.53 6.77
C THR A 297 8.54 -6.52 5.59
N THR A 298 9.68 -7.15 5.25
CA THR A 298 9.79 -8.06 4.09
C THR A 298 9.90 -9.54 4.48
N MET A 299 9.84 -9.87 5.78
CA MET A 299 10.13 -11.22 6.28
C MET A 299 8.93 -12.19 6.13
N GLN A 300 8.50 -12.45 4.89
CA GLN A 300 7.28 -13.21 4.58
C GLN A 300 7.48 -14.48 3.75
N ARG A 301 8.72 -14.97 3.63
CA ARG A 301 9.02 -16.25 2.98
C ARG A 301 8.21 -17.38 3.61
N VAL A 302 7.58 -18.19 2.76
CA VAL A 302 6.81 -19.36 3.19
C VAL A 302 7.70 -20.27 4.04
N SER A 303 7.16 -20.80 5.15
CA SER A 303 7.86 -21.61 6.18
C SER A 303 8.92 -20.90 7.04
N GLN A 304 9.28 -19.65 6.74
CA GLN A 304 10.28 -18.87 7.50
C GLN A 304 9.80 -17.43 7.71
N ARG A 305 8.60 -17.26 8.27
CA ARG A 305 8.02 -15.93 8.49
C ARG A 305 8.58 -15.28 9.75
N GLY A 306 8.93 -14.00 9.65
CA GLY A 306 9.23 -13.16 10.81
C GLY A 306 7.97 -12.53 11.40
N LEU A 307 8.16 -11.72 12.45
CA LEU A 307 7.07 -10.93 13.03
C LEU A 307 6.47 -9.95 12.00
N PRO A 308 5.15 -9.70 12.03
CA PRO A 308 4.45 -8.86 11.05
C PRO A 308 4.61 -7.37 11.38
N PHE A 309 5.77 -6.82 11.06
CA PHE A 309 6.05 -5.41 11.25
C PHE A 309 5.47 -4.53 10.12
N PHE A 310 5.11 -3.30 10.46
CA PHE A 310 4.98 -2.18 9.54
C PHE A 310 5.98 -1.08 9.87
N VAL A 311 6.27 -0.26 8.86
CA VAL A 311 7.08 0.95 8.99
C VAL A 311 6.32 2.12 8.38
N GLY A 312 6.36 3.25 9.07
CA GLY A 312 6.04 4.54 8.50
C GLY A 312 7.17 5.54 8.74
N ARG A 313 7.30 6.52 7.85
CA ARG A 313 8.18 7.67 8.05
C ARG A 313 7.34 8.93 7.95
N VAL A 314 7.51 9.83 8.91
CA VAL A 314 6.90 11.15 8.89
C VAL A 314 7.94 12.25 8.85
N ASP A 315 7.64 13.34 8.16
CA ASP A 315 8.42 14.58 8.24
C ASP A 315 8.10 15.36 9.54
N PRO A 316 8.80 16.48 9.83
CA PRO A 316 8.50 17.34 10.98
C PRO A 316 7.10 17.96 10.97
N SER A 317 6.46 18.03 9.80
CA SER A 317 5.06 18.46 9.65
C SER A 317 4.07 17.30 9.85
N VAL A 318 4.54 16.11 10.22
CA VAL A 318 3.75 14.89 10.40
C VAL A 318 3.06 14.44 9.10
N GLN A 319 3.65 14.74 7.93
CA GLN A 319 3.24 14.16 6.64
C GLN A 319 3.79 12.75 6.54
N LEU A 320 2.96 11.78 6.13
CA LEU A 320 3.42 10.41 5.88
C LEU A 320 4.16 10.38 4.54
N VAL A 321 5.47 10.16 4.59
CA VAL A 321 6.39 10.24 3.44
C VAL A 321 6.88 8.86 2.99
N GLU A 322 6.61 7.83 3.77
CA GLU A 322 6.86 6.42 3.42
C GLU A 322 5.94 5.56 4.26
N ARG A 323 5.39 4.53 3.62
CA ARG A 323 4.52 3.54 4.24
C ARG A 323 4.89 2.16 3.73
N LEU A 324 5.13 1.22 4.65
CA LEU A 324 5.39 -0.18 4.35
C LEU A 324 4.62 -1.05 5.35
N LEU A 325 3.52 -1.67 4.90
CA LEU A 325 2.70 -2.52 5.77
C LEU A 325 3.30 -3.90 6.04
N GLY A 326 4.10 -4.42 5.10
CA GLY A 326 4.56 -5.81 5.17
C GLY A 326 3.40 -6.80 5.19
N ALA A 327 3.44 -7.76 6.11
CA ALA A 327 2.30 -8.64 6.40
C ALA A 327 1.46 -8.20 7.60
N SER A 328 1.68 -6.99 8.11
CA SER A 328 0.76 -6.42 9.07
C SER A 328 -0.49 -5.90 8.35
N ASP A 329 -1.63 -5.98 9.02
CA ASP A 329 -2.88 -5.35 8.57
C ASP A 329 -3.05 -3.98 9.26
N ALA A 330 -1.96 -3.20 9.31
CA ALA A 330 -1.87 -1.99 10.11
C ALA A 330 -2.65 -0.82 9.48
N SER A 331 -3.94 -0.75 9.78
CA SER A 331 -4.81 0.36 9.36
C SER A 331 -4.45 1.71 9.95
N LEU A 332 -3.59 1.73 10.98
CA LEU A 332 -2.99 2.97 11.47
C LEU A 332 -2.29 3.76 10.34
N LEU A 333 -1.77 3.06 9.34
CA LEU A 333 -1.09 3.65 8.19
C LEU A 333 -2.00 3.88 6.98
N ASP A 334 -3.28 3.45 7.04
CA ASP A 334 -4.28 3.75 5.99
C ASP A 334 -4.56 5.25 5.86
N ARG A 335 -4.06 6.06 6.80
CA ARG A 335 -4.24 7.50 6.91
C ARG A 335 -2.95 8.16 7.35
N ARG A 336 -2.76 9.41 6.94
CA ARG A 336 -1.84 10.32 7.61
C ARG A 336 -1.99 10.20 9.14
N PRO A 337 -0.94 9.78 9.86
CA PRO A 337 -1.03 9.54 11.30
C PRO A 337 -1.08 10.89 12.03
N GLY A 338 -2.28 11.45 12.14
CA GLY A 338 -2.52 12.81 12.63
C GLY A 338 -2.97 12.88 14.09
N CYS A 339 -2.88 11.80 14.85
CA CYS A 339 -3.25 11.80 16.27
C CYS A 339 -2.13 12.41 17.12
N PRO A 340 -2.37 13.53 17.84
CA PRO A 340 -1.33 14.15 18.66
C PRO A 340 -0.82 13.23 19.79
N ARG A 341 -1.60 12.22 20.18
CA ARG A 341 -1.19 11.21 21.18
C ARG A 341 -0.16 10.21 20.67
N LEU A 342 0.04 10.10 19.36
CA LEU A 342 1.18 9.37 18.81
C LEU A 342 2.49 10.08 19.16
N ALA A 343 2.46 11.40 19.38
CA ALA A 343 3.59 12.13 19.92
C ALA A 343 4.86 11.90 19.09
N PHE A 344 4.82 12.13 17.77
CA PHE A 344 6.04 12.17 16.95
C PHE A 344 6.83 13.42 17.35
N HIS A 345 7.90 13.23 18.14
CA HIS A 345 8.77 14.32 18.60
C HIS A 345 10.08 14.28 17.83
N ALA A 346 10.55 15.42 17.32
CA ALA A 346 11.90 15.57 16.83
C ALA A 346 12.79 16.21 17.93
N PRO A 347 14.04 15.74 18.14
CA PRO A 347 14.63 14.51 17.63
C PRO A 347 14.16 13.31 18.49
N ALA A 348 13.58 12.29 17.86
CA ALA A 348 13.02 11.15 18.58
C ALA A 348 14.14 10.36 19.29
N GLU A 349 14.27 10.52 20.61
CA GLU A 349 14.83 9.46 21.44
C GLU A 349 14.02 8.20 21.20
N LEU A 350 14.71 7.05 21.14
CA LEU A 350 14.08 5.76 20.92
C LEU A 350 12.98 5.54 21.97
N ARG A 351 11.72 5.54 21.53
CA ARG A 351 10.56 5.45 22.41
C ARG A 351 9.58 4.42 21.87
N ALA A 352 9.24 3.45 22.72
CA ALA A 352 8.19 2.49 22.44
C ALA A 352 6.96 2.78 23.29
N GLN A 353 5.77 2.64 22.71
CA GLN A 353 4.50 2.77 23.42
C GLN A 353 3.44 1.84 22.84
N ALA A 354 2.68 1.19 23.71
CA ALA A 354 1.47 0.48 23.31
C ALA A 354 0.34 1.49 23.07
N VAL A 355 -0.39 1.33 21.98
CA VAL A 355 -1.48 2.21 21.56
C VAL A 355 -2.73 1.41 21.22
N MET A 356 -3.89 2.00 21.51
CA MET A 356 -5.20 1.43 21.23
C MET A 356 -5.96 2.32 20.25
N MET A 357 -6.15 1.83 19.02
CA MET A 357 -6.97 2.47 18.02
C MET A 357 -8.44 2.53 18.48
N GLU A 358 -9.15 3.55 18.00
CA GLU A 358 -10.60 3.63 18.16
C GLU A 358 -11.31 2.42 17.56
N SER A 359 -12.38 1.96 18.22
CA SER A 359 -13.24 0.87 17.75
C SER A 359 -13.87 1.20 16.40
N GLY A 360 -13.94 0.22 15.50
CA GLY A 360 -14.46 0.40 14.13
C GLY A 360 -13.39 0.71 13.07
N ALA A 361 -12.11 0.75 13.44
CA ALA A 361 -11.01 0.69 12.48
C ALA A 361 -10.94 -0.71 11.84
N LEU A 362 -10.59 -0.77 10.54
CA LEU A 362 -10.35 -2.04 9.85
C LEU A 362 -9.09 -2.70 10.45
N GLY A 363 -9.18 -3.88 11.05
CA GLY A 363 -8.00 -4.60 11.58
C GLY A 363 -7.80 -4.51 13.10
N PRO A 364 -6.66 -5.03 13.62
CA PRO A 364 -6.41 -5.08 15.05
C PRO A 364 -6.40 -3.68 15.69
N PRO A 365 -6.98 -3.51 16.89
CA PRO A 365 -6.98 -2.19 17.54
C PRO A 365 -5.71 -1.94 18.37
N HIS A 366 -4.96 -2.98 18.74
CA HIS A 366 -3.89 -2.88 19.73
C HIS A 366 -2.50 -3.07 19.10
N TRP A 367 -1.68 -2.01 19.13
CA TRP A 367 -0.38 -1.97 18.48
C TRP A 367 0.72 -1.56 19.47
N LEU A 368 1.93 -2.07 19.29
CA LEU A 368 3.13 -1.48 19.84
C LEU A 368 3.81 -0.65 18.74
N ILE A 369 4.16 0.59 19.04
CA ILE A 369 4.87 1.49 18.12
C ILE A 369 6.17 1.94 18.76
N ALA A 370 7.27 1.75 18.06
CA ALA A 370 8.58 2.28 18.38
C ALA A 370 8.94 3.41 17.43
N GLN A 371 9.26 4.58 17.96
CA GLN A 371 9.76 5.73 17.21
C GLN A 371 11.27 5.80 17.27
N ILE A 372 11.88 6.16 16.15
CA ILE A 372 13.32 6.21 15.95
C ILE A 372 13.62 7.42 15.07
N ALA A 373 14.64 8.21 15.40
CA ALA A 373 15.13 9.25 14.50
C ALA A 373 15.51 8.63 13.15
N ALA A 374 15.06 9.25 12.05
CA ALA A 374 15.50 8.81 10.73
C ALA A 374 17.02 9.00 10.59
N PRO A 375 17.74 8.07 9.96
CA PRO A 375 19.17 8.22 9.77
C PRO A 375 19.46 9.45 8.87
N PRO A 376 20.58 10.16 9.11
CA PRO A 376 21.00 11.25 8.23
C PRO A 376 21.28 10.72 6.82
N ILE A 377 21.13 11.59 5.82
CA ILE A 377 21.55 11.29 4.45
C ILE A 377 22.76 12.13 4.13
N ALA A 378 23.87 11.49 3.77
CA ALA A 378 25.10 12.20 3.42
C ALA A 378 25.53 13.22 4.50
N ASP A 379 25.48 12.80 5.77
CA ASP A 379 25.71 13.61 6.99
C ASP A 379 24.83 14.86 7.14
N GLU A 380 23.80 15.03 6.31
CA GLU A 380 22.77 16.03 6.53
C GLU A 380 21.75 15.49 7.55
N PRO A 381 21.52 16.20 8.68
CA PRO A 381 20.57 15.76 9.67
C PRO A 381 19.17 15.73 9.05
N ARG A 382 18.48 14.60 9.21
CA ARG A 382 17.04 14.50 8.95
C ARG A 382 16.29 14.71 10.25
N GLU A 383 15.25 15.53 10.19
CA GLU A 383 14.31 15.72 11.30
C GLU A 383 13.10 14.78 11.21
N ASP A 384 13.04 13.95 10.16
CA ASP A 384 12.03 12.92 9.99
C ASP A 384 12.05 11.92 11.16
N THR A 385 10.86 11.44 11.52
CA THR A 385 10.70 10.34 12.46
C THR A 385 10.33 9.07 11.70
N LEU A 386 11.13 8.03 11.87
CA LEU A 386 10.76 6.68 11.46
C LEU A 386 10.01 6.03 12.62
N PHE A 387 8.93 5.33 12.34
CA PHE A 387 8.27 4.49 13.34
C PHE A 387 8.05 3.09 12.80
N LEU A 388 8.32 2.14 13.67
CA LEU A 388 8.20 0.71 13.45
C LEU A 388 7.10 0.21 14.38
N GLY A 389 6.15 -0.55 13.87
CA GLY A 389 5.09 -1.11 14.70
C GLY A 389 4.73 -2.53 14.34
N LEU A 390 4.07 -3.19 15.29
CA LEU A 390 3.49 -4.52 15.16
C LEU A 390 2.32 -4.67 16.13
N GLU A 391 1.46 -5.66 15.89
CA GLU A 391 0.35 -5.92 16.80
C GLU A 391 0.89 -6.31 18.19
N ALA A 392 0.31 -5.75 19.26
CA ALA A 392 0.86 -5.88 20.61
C ALA A 392 0.99 -7.35 21.07
N ARG A 393 0.12 -8.25 20.59
CA ARG A 393 0.20 -9.69 20.88
C ARG A 393 1.48 -10.37 20.38
N PHE A 394 2.17 -9.78 19.40
CA PHE A 394 3.43 -10.29 18.85
C PHE A 394 4.66 -9.60 19.45
N ALA A 395 4.45 -8.59 20.30
CA ALA A 395 5.52 -7.72 20.78
C ALA A 395 6.31 -8.28 21.98
N GLU A 396 5.87 -9.38 22.60
CA GLU A 396 6.53 -9.94 23.78
C GLU A 396 8.02 -10.25 23.54
N ASN A 397 8.35 -10.75 22.34
CA ASN A 397 9.71 -11.07 21.93
C ASN A 397 10.44 -9.91 21.23
N PHE A 398 9.90 -8.69 21.29
CA PHE A 398 10.52 -7.51 20.68
C PHE A 398 11.32 -6.73 21.72
N ALA A 399 12.60 -6.52 21.47
CA ALA A 399 13.55 -5.88 22.38
C ALA A 399 13.10 -4.47 22.81
N LEU A 400 12.40 -3.75 21.95
CA LEU A 400 11.88 -2.41 22.25
C LEU A 400 10.59 -2.43 23.07
N ALA A 401 9.94 -3.59 23.23
CA ALA A 401 8.79 -3.75 24.11
C ALA A 401 9.19 -3.87 25.60
N ARG A 402 10.48 -4.09 25.90
CA ARG A 402 10.96 -4.25 27.28
C ARG A 402 10.65 -3.01 28.11
N GLY A 403 9.94 -3.21 29.22
CA GLY A 403 9.51 -2.13 30.12
C GLY A 403 8.25 -1.37 29.67
N VAL A 404 7.62 -1.80 28.58
CA VAL A 404 6.32 -1.26 28.12
C VAL A 404 5.23 -2.27 28.48
N SER A 405 4.14 -1.81 29.11
CA SER A 405 2.98 -2.67 29.31
C SER A 405 2.28 -2.94 27.98
N LEU A 406 2.08 -4.22 27.67
CA LEU A 406 1.35 -4.71 26.50
C LEU A 406 -0.10 -5.07 26.83
N LYS A 407 -0.63 -4.59 27.96
CA LYS A 407 -2.02 -4.81 28.34
C LYS A 407 -2.93 -3.79 27.66
N PRO A 408 -4.08 -4.19 27.10
CA PRO A 408 -5.03 -3.27 26.46
C PRO A 408 -5.44 -2.08 27.32
N GLU A 409 -5.60 -2.28 28.63
CA GLU A 409 -5.99 -1.25 29.59
C GLU A 409 -4.91 -0.17 29.83
N ASP A 410 -3.64 -0.52 29.64
CA ASP A 410 -2.50 0.39 29.80
C ASP A 410 -2.15 1.11 28.49
N ALA A 411 -2.74 0.68 27.37
CA ALA A 411 -2.43 1.20 26.05
C ALA A 411 -2.97 2.63 25.86
N VAL A 412 -2.17 3.49 25.24
CA VAL A 412 -2.53 4.88 24.95
C VAL A 412 -3.68 4.91 23.94
N PRO A 413 -4.88 5.42 24.27
CA PRO A 413 -5.96 5.45 23.31
C PRO A 413 -5.68 6.52 22.25
N ILE A 414 -5.59 6.08 21.00
CA ILE A 414 -5.37 6.91 19.81
C ILE A 414 -6.58 6.83 18.87
N GLY A 415 -6.55 7.62 17.81
CA GLY A 415 -7.52 7.55 16.72
C GLY A 415 -6.87 7.88 15.37
N PRO A 416 -7.62 7.81 14.27
CA PRO A 416 -7.09 8.05 12.92
C PRO A 416 -6.70 9.51 12.64
N GLY A 417 -7.11 10.45 13.49
CA GLY A 417 -6.86 11.89 13.35
C GLY A 417 -8.01 12.72 13.92
N CYS A 418 -7.75 13.93 14.42
CA CYS A 418 -8.76 14.69 15.17
C CYS A 418 -10.06 14.96 14.38
N ARG A 419 -9.99 15.13 13.05
CA ARG A 419 -11.16 15.40 12.20
C ARG A 419 -12.10 14.21 12.02
N THR A 420 -11.62 12.99 12.20
CA THR A 420 -12.37 11.75 11.94
C THR A 420 -12.52 10.87 13.18
N CYS A 421 -11.75 11.15 14.24
CA CYS A 421 -11.81 10.43 15.50
C CYS A 421 -13.10 10.75 16.27
N ARG A 422 -13.84 9.72 16.68
CA ARG A 422 -15.14 9.82 17.39
C ARG A 422 -15.01 9.80 18.91
N ARG A 423 -13.81 9.58 19.47
CA ARG A 423 -13.53 9.62 20.93
C ARG A 423 -13.99 10.94 21.57
N VAL A 424 -14.98 10.87 22.48
CA VAL A 424 -15.64 12.06 23.03
C VAL A 424 -14.71 12.90 23.93
N GLU A 425 -14.03 12.26 24.88
CA GLU A 425 -13.23 12.96 25.91
C GLU A 425 -11.72 12.85 25.66
N CYS A 426 -11.25 13.28 24.48
CA CYS A 426 -9.81 13.28 24.18
C CYS A 426 -9.16 14.62 24.57
N PRO A 427 -8.29 14.68 25.60
CA PRO A 427 -7.64 15.92 26.03
C PRO A 427 -6.66 16.47 24.99
N ALA A 428 -6.20 15.63 24.07
CA ALA A 428 -5.27 16.00 22.99
C ALA A 428 -5.99 16.41 21.69
N ARG A 429 -7.32 16.62 21.72
CA ARG A 429 -8.10 16.97 20.53
C ARG A 429 -7.81 18.39 20.08
N SER A 430 -7.14 18.53 18.94
CA SER A 430 -6.78 19.85 18.36
C SER A 430 -7.79 20.37 17.33
N LEU A 431 -8.58 19.50 16.70
CA LEU A 431 -9.56 19.86 15.67
C LEU A 431 -10.95 19.33 16.05
N ARG A 432 -12.01 20.04 15.67
CA ARG A 432 -13.39 19.53 15.76
C ARG A 432 -13.51 18.32 14.80
N GLY A 433 -13.90 17.19 15.35
CA GLY A 433 -14.27 15.98 14.60
C GLY A 433 -15.73 15.63 14.86
N PRO A 434 -16.26 14.52 14.30
CA PRO A 434 -17.58 14.03 14.63
C PRO A 434 -17.59 13.68 16.13
N SER A 435 -18.10 14.59 16.96
CA SER A 435 -18.43 14.24 18.33
C SER A 435 -19.61 13.29 18.23
N ALA A 436 -19.45 12.04 18.67
CA ALA A 436 -20.61 11.27 19.06
C ALA A 436 -21.34 12.12 20.11
N VAL A 437 -22.51 12.66 19.75
CA VAL A 437 -23.42 13.25 20.73
C VAL A 437 -23.71 12.11 21.71
N PRO A 438 -23.51 12.28 23.02
CA PRO A 438 -23.94 11.26 23.97
C PRO A 438 -25.44 11.04 23.74
N THR A 439 -25.80 9.84 23.33
CA THR A 439 -27.18 9.37 23.43
C THR A 439 -27.43 9.12 24.91
N ASP A 440 -28.07 10.08 25.57
CA ASP A 440 -28.61 9.93 26.92
C ASP A 440 -29.61 8.77 27.02
#